data_AF-I1BX36-F1
#
_entry.id   AF-I1BX36-F1
#
_cell.length_a   1.000
_cell.length_b   1.000
_cell.length_c   1.000
_cell.angle_alpha   90.00
_cell.angle_beta   90.00
_cell.angle_gamma   90.00
#
_symmetry.space_group_name_H-M   'P 1'
#
loop_
_entity.id
_entity.type
_entity.pdbx_description
1 polymer ?
#
loop_
_entity_poly.entity_id
_entity_poly.type
_entity_poly.pdbx_seq_one_letter_code
_entity_poly.pdbx_strand_id
1 'polypeptide(L)'
;MGSAAYLISKNLQQLKNLRLPTPASVAAALALDVGLHASRLAFQFNTATHESKDRAEMLAWRLLDLRRKHDYVRVVAHSLGCRHLVEACSLMASQERPDAIHFCAPAFVLSDIVDQVHKKAGGLGRSRTMIYYSDKDLTLGILLRVLLKGQQAVGEIGLPAKIGQEKDWLDPSVRAIDVSSSLGGFYVGAHTDYANKFHYFARPF
;
A
#
# COMPACT_ATOMS: atom_id res chain seq x y z
N MET A 1 10.15 60.88 25.68
CA MET A 1 9.01 59.96 25.46
C MET A 1 8.60 59.78 23.97
N GLY A 2 9.43 60.14 22.97
CA GLY A 2 9.04 60.05 21.54
C GLY A 2 9.38 58.74 20.82
N SER A 3 10.30 57.94 21.35
CA SER A 3 10.85 56.76 20.63
C SER A 3 9.95 55.52 20.67
N ALA A 4 9.21 55.33 21.75
CA ALA A 4 8.28 54.19 21.89
C ALA A 4 7.03 54.39 21.02
N ALA A 5 6.49 55.60 20.97
CA ALA A 5 5.33 55.93 20.14
C ALA A 5 5.61 55.77 18.64
N TYR A 6 6.82 56.13 18.19
CA TYR A 6 7.24 55.95 16.79
C TYR A 6 7.42 54.48 16.40
N LEU A 7 7.99 53.65 17.28
CA LEU A 7 8.12 52.21 17.04
C LEU A 7 6.76 51.51 17.03
N ILE A 8 5.84 51.91 17.92
CA ILE A 8 4.46 51.42 17.96
C ILE A 8 3.71 51.83 16.69
N SER A 9 3.82 53.08 16.22
CA SER A 9 3.14 53.53 15.01
C SER A 9 3.68 52.88 13.75
N LYS A 10 5.00 52.66 13.67
CA LYS A 10 5.65 51.98 12.54
C LYS A 10 5.25 50.50 12.47
N ASN A 11 5.19 49.82 13.62
CA ASN A 11 4.72 48.44 13.70
C ASN A 11 3.21 48.31 13.39
N LEU A 12 2.39 49.26 13.84
CA LEU A 12 0.95 49.32 13.50
C LEU A 12 0.70 49.61 12.00
N GLN A 13 1.52 50.45 11.37
CA GLN A 13 1.44 50.66 9.92
C GLN A 13 1.92 49.44 9.13
N GLN A 14 2.95 48.73 9.60
CA GLN A 14 3.38 47.46 9.00
C GLN A 14 2.31 46.37 9.15
N LEU A 15 1.62 46.29 10.30
CA LEU A 15 0.49 45.39 10.52
C LEU A 15 -0.73 45.74 9.67
N LYS A 16 -1.01 47.04 9.42
CA LYS A 16 -2.08 47.47 8.50
C LYS A 16 -1.81 47.12 7.03
N ASN A 17 -0.55 46.92 6.66
CA ASN A 17 -0.14 46.47 5.32
C ASN A 17 -0.11 44.95 5.17
N LEU A 18 -0.28 44.18 6.26
CA LEU A 18 -0.54 42.75 6.17
C LEU A 18 -2.00 42.57 5.78
N ARG A 19 -2.24 42.43 4.47
CA ARG A 19 -3.54 42.00 3.95
C ARG A 19 -3.90 40.69 4.63
N LEU A 20 -4.95 40.72 5.46
CA LEU A 20 -5.50 39.52 6.07
C LEU A 20 -5.83 38.53 4.94
N PRO A 21 -5.46 37.25 5.07
CA PRO A 21 -5.73 36.26 4.04
C PRO A 21 -7.24 36.16 3.83
N THR A 22 -7.69 36.38 2.60
CA THR A 22 -9.10 36.19 2.23
C THR A 22 -9.43 34.70 2.27
N PRO A 23 -10.69 34.30 2.51
CA PRO A 23 -11.09 32.89 2.41
C PRO A 23 -10.67 32.22 1.09
N ALA A 24 -10.72 32.97 -0.02
CA ALA A 24 -10.25 32.50 -1.31
C ALA A 24 -8.73 32.24 -1.34
N SER A 25 -7.91 33.09 -0.72
CA SER A 25 -6.45 32.89 -0.64
C SER A 25 -6.08 31.69 0.23
N VAL A 26 -6.82 31.43 1.32
CA VAL A 26 -6.64 30.24 2.16
C VAL A 26 -7.02 28.98 1.37
N ALA A 27 -8.16 28.98 0.68
CA ALA A 27 -8.58 27.85 -0.15
C ALA A 27 -7.58 27.57 -1.28
N ALA A 28 -7.07 28.61 -1.95
CA ALA A 28 -6.05 28.47 -2.98
C ALA A 28 -4.73 27.89 -2.42
N ALA A 29 -4.28 28.36 -1.25
CA ALA A 29 -3.09 27.83 -0.59
C ALA A 29 -3.26 26.35 -0.22
N LEU A 30 -4.41 25.98 0.36
CA LEU A 30 -4.73 24.58 0.67
C LEU A 30 -4.78 23.71 -0.59
N ALA A 31 -5.39 24.21 -1.67
CA ALA A 31 -5.46 23.48 -2.93
C ALA A 31 -4.07 23.25 -3.55
N LEU A 32 -3.20 24.26 -3.51
CA LEU A 32 -1.81 24.15 -3.96
C LEU A 32 -1.02 23.14 -3.12
N ASP A 33 -1.18 23.19 -1.80
CA ASP A 33 -0.48 22.30 -0.87
C ASP A 33 -0.92 20.85 -1.06
N VAL A 34 -2.23 20.60 -1.12
CA VAL A 34 -2.81 19.29 -1.44
C VAL A 34 -2.32 18.79 -2.80
N GLY A 35 -2.30 19.66 -3.82
CA GLY A 35 -1.83 19.32 -5.16
C GLY A 35 -0.34 18.94 -5.20
N LEU A 36 0.51 19.67 -4.48
CA LEU A 36 1.94 19.39 -4.35
C LEU A 36 2.19 18.05 -3.64
N HIS A 37 1.51 17.80 -2.53
CA HIS A 37 1.63 16.56 -1.79
C HIS A 37 1.12 15.35 -2.58
N ALA A 38 -0.02 15.49 -3.25
CA ALA A 38 -0.55 14.45 -4.14
C ALA A 38 0.41 14.15 -5.30
N SER A 39 1.00 15.19 -5.90
CA SER A 39 1.96 15.05 -7.00
C SER A 39 3.25 14.36 -6.55
N ARG A 40 3.78 14.71 -5.37
CA ARG A 40 4.95 14.05 -4.78
C ARG A 40 4.67 12.58 -4.49
N LEU A 41 3.51 12.27 -3.91
CA LEU A 41 3.09 10.89 -3.67
C LEU A 41 2.98 10.11 -4.99
N ALA A 42 2.36 10.70 -6.02
CA ALA A 42 2.23 10.08 -7.34
C ALA A 42 3.59 9.74 -7.94
N PHE A 43 4.52 10.68 -7.89
CA PHE A 43 5.90 10.47 -8.33
C PHE A 43 6.56 9.33 -7.54
N GLN A 44 6.50 9.37 -6.21
CA GLN A 44 7.09 8.34 -5.34
C GLN A 44 6.48 6.95 -5.58
N PHE A 45 5.17 6.88 -5.80
CA PHE A 45 4.49 5.63 -6.12
C PHE A 45 4.92 5.06 -7.48
N ASN A 46 5.03 5.93 -8.49
CA ASN A 46 5.46 5.51 -9.82
C ASN A 46 6.92 5.04 -9.80
N THR A 47 7.81 5.78 -9.14
CA THR A 47 9.20 5.36 -8.93
C THR A 47 9.26 4.03 -8.18
N ALA A 48 8.51 3.87 -7.09
CA ALA A 48 8.48 2.61 -6.33
C ALA A 48 7.95 1.44 -7.18
N THR A 49 6.99 1.69 -8.08
CA THR A 49 6.47 0.67 -9.00
C THR A 49 7.52 0.26 -10.03
N HIS A 50 8.24 1.22 -10.61
CA HIS A 50 9.35 0.93 -11.52
C HIS A 50 10.48 0.16 -10.83
N GLU A 51 10.95 0.66 -9.68
CA GLU A 51 12.02 0.01 -8.91
C GLU A 51 11.61 -1.40 -8.43
N SER A 52 10.32 -1.62 -8.14
CA SER A 52 9.80 -2.94 -7.78
C SER A 52 9.98 -3.97 -8.90
N LYS A 53 9.91 -3.53 -10.17
CA LYS A 53 10.16 -4.38 -11.34
C LYS A 53 11.66 -4.53 -11.59
N ASP A 54 12.37 -3.41 -11.64
CA ASP A 54 13.80 -3.39 -11.98
C ASP A 54 14.66 -4.16 -10.97
N ARG A 55 14.23 -4.20 -9.70
CA ARG A 55 14.93 -4.95 -8.64
C ARG A 55 14.32 -6.31 -8.34
N ALA A 56 13.25 -6.72 -9.05
CA ALA A 56 12.54 -7.96 -8.77
C ALA A 56 13.47 -9.18 -8.80
N GLU A 57 14.39 -9.20 -9.76
CA GLU A 57 15.38 -10.27 -9.90
C GLU A 57 16.31 -10.34 -8.67
N MET A 58 16.76 -9.19 -8.17
CA MET A 58 17.59 -9.13 -6.97
C MET A 58 16.85 -9.71 -5.76
N LEU A 59 15.57 -9.37 -5.58
CA LEU A 59 14.75 -9.94 -4.50
C LEU A 59 14.54 -11.45 -4.71
N ALA A 60 14.27 -11.91 -5.93
CA ALA A 60 14.10 -13.33 -6.25
C ALA A 60 15.36 -14.14 -5.87
N TRP A 61 16.55 -13.63 -6.22
CA TRP A 61 17.83 -14.25 -5.83
C TRP A 61 18.01 -14.33 -4.32
N ARG A 62 17.62 -13.27 -3.58
CA ARG A 62 17.70 -13.26 -2.12
C ARG A 62 16.73 -14.25 -1.48
N LEU A 63 15.50 -14.36 -2.01
CA LEU A 63 14.54 -15.35 -1.55
C LEU A 63 15.01 -16.78 -1.80
N LEU A 64 15.61 -17.04 -2.96
CA LEU A 64 16.20 -18.34 -3.29
C LEU A 64 17.36 -18.69 -2.35
N ASP A 65 18.25 -17.73 -2.06
CA ASP A 65 19.35 -17.91 -1.12
C ASP A 65 18.83 -18.23 0.30
N LEU A 66 17.79 -17.52 0.77
CA LEU A 66 17.14 -17.82 2.04
C LEU A 66 16.51 -19.22 2.05
N ARG A 67 15.87 -19.63 0.96
CA ARG A 67 15.27 -20.97 0.81
C ARG A 67 16.29 -22.09 0.84
N ARG A 68 17.51 -21.85 0.32
CA ARG A 68 18.61 -22.81 0.38
C ARG A 68 19.21 -22.92 1.78
N LYS A 69 19.10 -21.87 2.60
CA LYS A 69 19.68 -21.78 3.96
C LYS A 69 18.73 -22.22 5.07
N HIS A 70 17.43 -22.14 4.84
CA HIS A 70 16.42 -22.38 5.87
C HIS A 70 15.35 -23.36 5.36
N ASP A 71 15.00 -24.34 6.20
CA ASP A 71 13.97 -25.34 5.88
C ASP A 71 12.62 -24.69 5.59
N TYR A 72 12.32 -23.60 6.29
CA TYR A 72 11.08 -22.87 6.21
C TYR A 72 11.32 -21.36 6.08
N VAL A 73 10.77 -20.75 5.03
CA VAL A 73 10.82 -19.29 4.81
C VAL A 73 9.41 -18.73 4.70
N ARG A 74 9.09 -17.83 5.62
CA ARG A 74 7.86 -17.03 5.61
C ARG A 74 8.21 -15.58 5.29
N VAL A 75 7.55 -15.02 4.28
CA VAL A 75 7.72 -13.62 3.90
C VAL A 75 6.43 -12.86 4.19
N VAL A 76 6.56 -11.70 4.83
CA VAL A 76 5.47 -10.77 5.07
C VAL A 76 5.80 -9.49 4.31
N ALA A 77 4.88 -9.04 3.47
CA ALA A 77 5.00 -7.80 2.73
C ALA A 77 3.80 -6.90 3.05
N HIS A 78 4.02 -5.59 3.01
CA HIS A 78 3.00 -4.58 3.27
C HIS A 78 2.93 -3.56 2.14
N SER A 79 1.71 -3.13 1.81
CA SER A 79 1.46 -2.03 0.87
C SER A 79 2.17 -2.25 -0.48
N LEU A 80 3.04 -1.32 -0.89
CA LEU A 80 3.84 -1.40 -2.12
C LEU A 80 4.82 -2.58 -2.15
N GLY A 81 5.33 -3.01 -0.99
CA GLY A 81 6.23 -4.16 -0.91
C GLY A 81 5.57 -5.46 -1.40
N CYS A 82 4.24 -5.53 -1.33
CA CYS A 82 3.48 -6.64 -1.86
C CYS A 82 3.68 -6.79 -3.38
N ARG A 83 3.71 -5.67 -4.12
CA ARG A 83 3.92 -5.68 -5.57
C ARG A 83 5.31 -6.17 -5.93
N HIS A 84 6.33 -5.67 -5.24
CA HIS A 84 7.71 -6.11 -5.44
C HIS A 84 7.87 -7.62 -5.22
N LEU A 85 7.19 -8.17 -4.21
CA LEU A 85 7.20 -9.61 -3.94
C LEU A 85 6.44 -10.42 -5.01
N VAL A 86 5.33 -9.91 -5.55
CA VAL A 86 4.63 -10.53 -6.70
C VAL A 86 5.56 -10.63 -7.91
N GLU A 87 6.23 -9.53 -8.27
CA GLU A 87 7.18 -9.49 -9.40
C GLU A 87 8.32 -10.49 -9.17
N ALA A 88 8.95 -10.46 -7.99
CA ALA A 88 10.05 -11.37 -7.67
C ALA A 88 9.64 -12.85 -7.70
N CYS A 89 8.53 -13.22 -7.06
CA CYS A 89 8.08 -14.61 -7.05
C CYS A 89 7.56 -15.09 -8.41
N SER A 90 7.14 -14.19 -9.30
CA SER A 90 6.78 -14.53 -10.69
C SER A 90 7.99 -14.95 -11.52
N LEU A 91 9.20 -14.50 -11.16
CA LEU A 91 10.46 -14.93 -11.78
C LEU A 91 10.97 -16.29 -11.26
N MET A 92 10.36 -16.81 -10.19
CA MET A 92 10.81 -18.04 -9.52
C MET A 92 9.94 -19.24 -9.91
N ALA A 93 10.56 -20.41 -10.03
CA ALA A 93 9.84 -21.68 -10.11
C ALA A 93 9.03 -21.90 -8.82
N SER A 94 7.85 -22.52 -8.92
CA SER A 94 6.94 -22.69 -7.77
C SER A 94 7.57 -23.40 -6.56
N GLN A 95 8.51 -24.33 -6.81
CA GLN A 95 9.23 -25.07 -5.77
C GLN A 95 10.34 -24.26 -5.08
N GLU A 96 10.80 -23.19 -5.70
CA GLU A 96 11.87 -22.32 -5.20
C GLU A 96 11.35 -21.13 -4.41
N ARG A 97 10.03 -20.87 -4.46
CA ARG A 97 9.37 -19.76 -3.76
C ARG A 97 9.42 -19.95 -2.23
N PRO A 98 9.22 -18.86 -1.45
CA PRO A 98 8.96 -18.95 -0.02
C PRO A 98 7.83 -19.94 0.30
N ASP A 99 7.90 -20.62 1.45
CA ASP A 99 6.85 -21.56 1.85
C ASP A 99 5.52 -20.87 2.08
N ALA A 100 5.56 -19.68 2.68
CA ALA A 100 4.40 -18.86 2.97
C ALA A 100 4.63 -17.40 2.65
N ILE A 101 3.66 -16.80 1.98
CA ILE A 101 3.62 -15.37 1.71
C ILE A 101 2.40 -14.76 2.35
N HIS A 102 2.60 -13.62 3.00
CA HIS A 102 1.56 -12.84 3.66
C HIS A 102 1.57 -11.42 3.10
N PHE A 103 0.52 -11.05 2.38
CA PHE A 103 0.30 -9.71 1.87
C PHE A 103 -0.60 -8.94 2.82
N CYS A 104 -0.09 -7.85 3.38
CA CYS A 104 -0.83 -6.94 4.25
C CYS A 104 -1.16 -5.67 3.48
N ALA A 105 -2.43 -5.30 3.37
CA ALA A 105 -2.87 -4.12 2.62
C ALA A 105 -2.23 -4.00 1.22
N PRO A 106 -2.26 -5.04 0.36
CA PRO A 106 -1.56 -4.99 -0.92
C PRO A 106 -1.98 -3.82 -1.81
N ALA A 107 -1.00 -3.01 -2.21
CA ALA A 107 -1.18 -1.86 -3.10
C ALA A 107 -1.06 -2.24 -4.59
N PHE A 108 -1.72 -3.33 -4.98
CA PHE A 108 -1.83 -3.80 -6.36
C PHE A 108 -3.29 -4.10 -6.70
N VAL A 109 -3.59 -4.16 -8.00
CA VAL A 109 -4.93 -4.51 -8.50
C VAL A 109 -5.01 -5.99 -8.85
N LEU A 110 -6.22 -6.52 -9.07
CA LEU A 110 -6.41 -7.93 -9.41
C LEU A 110 -5.59 -8.37 -10.63
N SER A 111 -5.53 -7.55 -11.68
CA SER A 111 -4.78 -7.88 -12.90
C SER A 111 -3.29 -8.01 -12.69
N ASP A 112 -2.73 -7.48 -11.60
CA ASP A 112 -1.30 -7.61 -11.28
C ASP A 112 -0.95 -9.00 -10.74
N ILE A 113 -1.93 -9.76 -10.22
CA ILE A 113 -1.69 -11.00 -9.47
C ILE A 113 -2.52 -12.19 -9.98
N VAL A 114 -3.52 -11.95 -10.83
CA VAL A 114 -4.51 -12.96 -11.22
C VAL A 114 -3.86 -14.23 -11.75
N ASP A 115 -2.83 -14.12 -12.58
CA ASP A 115 -2.16 -15.27 -13.19
C ASP A 115 -1.45 -16.16 -12.15
N GLN A 116 -1.05 -15.58 -11.02
CA GLN A 116 -0.34 -16.28 -9.95
C GLN A 116 -1.28 -16.85 -8.89
N VAL A 117 -2.50 -16.32 -8.77
CA VAL A 117 -3.51 -16.80 -7.79
C VAL A 117 -4.64 -17.60 -8.42
N HIS A 118 -4.74 -17.61 -9.75
CA HIS A 118 -5.72 -18.41 -10.48
C HIS A 118 -5.50 -19.91 -10.25
N LYS A 119 -6.57 -20.67 -10.37
CA LYS A 119 -6.59 -22.12 -10.21
C LYS A 119 -5.45 -22.78 -10.98
N LYS A 120 -4.71 -23.66 -10.29
CA LYS A 120 -3.55 -24.43 -10.79
C LYS A 120 -2.26 -23.60 -10.99
N ALA A 121 -2.26 -22.31 -10.66
CA ALA A 121 -1.03 -21.51 -10.64
C ALA A 121 -0.13 -21.84 -9.45
N GLY A 122 -0.68 -22.47 -8.40
CA GLY A 122 0.05 -22.86 -7.19
C GLY A 122 0.33 -21.71 -6.21
N GLY A 123 -0.20 -20.50 -6.47
CA GLY A 123 0.02 -19.34 -5.61
C GLY A 123 1.43 -18.74 -5.73
N LEU A 124 1.70 -17.70 -4.93
CA LEU A 124 3.02 -17.07 -4.85
C LEU A 124 3.91 -17.69 -3.77
N GLY A 125 3.33 -18.27 -2.72
CA GLY A 125 4.06 -19.15 -1.81
C GLY A 125 3.95 -20.61 -2.26
N ARG A 126 4.97 -21.42 -1.99
CA ARG A 126 5.01 -22.85 -2.32
C ARG A 126 3.84 -23.62 -1.71
N SER A 127 3.47 -23.27 -0.47
CA SER A 127 2.38 -23.93 0.25
C SER A 127 1.18 -23.02 0.45
N ARG A 128 1.41 -21.72 0.67
CA ARG A 128 0.32 -20.78 0.97
C ARG A 128 0.62 -19.33 0.60
N THR A 129 -0.44 -18.65 0.16
CA THR A 129 -0.47 -17.22 -0.08
C THR A 129 -1.66 -16.62 0.66
N MET A 130 -1.40 -15.76 1.64
CA MET A 130 -2.42 -15.09 2.44
C MET A 130 -2.52 -13.63 2.03
N ILE A 131 -3.73 -13.16 1.73
CA ILE A 131 -4.02 -11.78 1.38
C ILE A 131 -4.91 -11.20 2.46
N TYR A 132 -4.40 -10.24 3.22
CA TYR A 132 -5.15 -9.54 4.27
C TYR A 132 -5.63 -8.20 3.75
N TYR A 133 -6.93 -8.01 3.75
CA TYR A 133 -7.59 -6.79 3.27
C TYR A 133 -8.50 -6.22 4.35
N SER A 134 -8.83 -4.93 4.23
CA SER A 134 -9.73 -4.27 5.14
C SER A 134 -10.45 -3.12 4.43
N ASP A 135 -11.78 -3.12 4.54
CA ASP A 135 -12.63 -2.01 4.07
C ASP A 135 -12.40 -0.71 4.85
N LYS A 136 -11.78 -0.77 6.04
CA LYS A 136 -11.36 0.40 6.82
C LYS A 136 -10.11 1.07 6.26
N ASP A 137 -9.34 0.37 5.43
CA ASP A 137 -8.12 0.90 4.81
C ASP A 137 -8.42 1.68 3.51
N LEU A 138 -9.05 2.83 3.71
CA LEU A 138 -9.39 3.76 2.63
C LEU A 138 -8.17 4.52 2.09
N THR A 139 -6.98 4.33 2.67
CA THR A 139 -5.73 4.90 2.14
C THR A 139 -5.50 4.40 0.72
N LEU A 140 -5.77 3.12 0.48
CA LEU A 140 -5.65 2.56 -0.86
C LEU A 140 -6.79 3.04 -1.78
N GLY A 141 -8.02 3.18 -1.27
CA GLY A 141 -9.19 3.57 -2.06
C GLY A 141 -9.27 5.05 -2.44
N ILE A 142 -8.69 5.94 -1.65
CA ILE A 142 -8.72 7.39 -1.86
C ILE A 142 -7.39 7.87 -2.46
N LEU A 143 -6.26 7.46 -1.87
CA LEU A 143 -4.94 7.95 -2.25
C LEU A 143 -4.42 7.25 -3.51
N LEU A 144 -4.71 5.95 -3.65
CA LEU A 144 -4.14 5.12 -4.72
C LEU A 144 -5.09 4.86 -5.88
N ARG A 145 -6.41 5.07 -5.75
CA ARG A 145 -7.34 4.86 -6.87
C ARG A 145 -6.97 5.67 -8.11
N VAL A 146 -6.54 6.93 -7.95
CA VAL A 146 -6.05 7.75 -9.07
C VAL A 146 -4.78 7.14 -9.68
N LEU A 147 -3.87 6.67 -8.83
CA LEU A 147 -2.60 6.05 -9.24
C LEU A 147 -2.78 4.67 -9.87
N LEU A 148 -3.84 3.97 -9.49
CA LEU A 148 -4.27 2.67 -10.01
C LEU A 148 -5.24 2.84 -11.20
N LYS A 149 -5.24 4.00 -11.87
CA LYS A 149 -6.04 4.28 -13.07
C LYS A 149 -7.55 4.04 -12.88
N GLY A 150 -8.07 4.35 -11.68
CA GLY A 150 -9.48 4.19 -11.32
C GLY A 150 -9.84 2.82 -10.74
N GLN A 151 -8.90 1.87 -10.68
CA GLN A 151 -9.14 0.55 -10.09
C GLN A 151 -8.96 0.56 -8.57
N GLN A 152 -9.58 -0.42 -7.90
CA GLN A 152 -9.47 -0.62 -6.46
C GLN A 152 -8.33 -1.59 -6.13
N ALA A 153 -7.58 -1.27 -5.08
CA ALA A 153 -6.50 -2.12 -4.61
C ALA A 153 -7.07 -3.36 -3.90
N VAL A 154 -6.42 -4.50 -4.07
CA VAL A 154 -6.79 -5.75 -3.38
C VAL A 154 -6.74 -5.59 -1.86
N GLY A 155 -5.90 -4.70 -1.32
CA GLY A 155 -5.85 -4.44 0.12
C GLY A 155 -7.09 -3.75 0.70
N GLU A 156 -7.89 -3.07 -0.13
CA GLU A 156 -9.15 -2.43 0.27
C GLU A 156 -10.31 -3.43 0.16
N ILE A 157 -10.43 -4.10 -0.99
CA ILE A 157 -11.64 -4.86 -1.35
C ILE A 157 -11.47 -6.38 -1.30
N GLY A 158 -10.25 -6.87 -1.11
CA GLY A 158 -9.94 -8.30 -1.22
C GLY A 158 -9.93 -8.80 -2.66
N LEU A 159 -10.11 -10.12 -2.80
CA LEU A 159 -10.25 -10.78 -4.10
C LEU A 159 -11.74 -10.99 -4.43
N PRO A 160 -12.16 -10.87 -5.69
CA PRO A 160 -13.56 -11.06 -6.05
C PRO A 160 -13.99 -12.52 -5.84
N ALA A 161 -15.25 -12.71 -5.45
CA ALA A 161 -15.84 -14.04 -5.28
C ALA A 161 -15.99 -14.83 -6.60
N LYS A 162 -15.88 -14.15 -7.76
CA LYS A 162 -15.90 -14.78 -9.09
C LYS A 162 -15.11 -13.97 -10.10
N ILE A 163 -14.54 -14.62 -11.11
CA ILE A 163 -13.99 -13.98 -12.31
C ILE A 163 -14.79 -14.49 -13.51
N GLY A 164 -15.45 -13.57 -14.23
CA GLY A 164 -16.42 -13.94 -15.27
C GLY A 164 -17.55 -14.80 -14.71
N GLN A 165 -17.61 -16.06 -15.13
CA GLN A 165 -18.59 -17.05 -14.68
C GLN A 165 -18.01 -18.06 -13.66
N GLU A 166 -16.71 -18.05 -13.41
CA GLU A 166 -16.05 -19.02 -12.53
C GLU A 166 -16.10 -18.56 -11.06
N LYS A 167 -16.79 -19.34 -10.21
CA LYS A 167 -16.90 -19.08 -8.76
C LYS A 167 -15.71 -19.63 -7.97
N ASP A 168 -15.16 -20.77 -8.39
CA ASP A 168 -14.03 -21.45 -7.72
C ASP A 168 -12.73 -21.27 -8.51
N TRP A 169 -12.44 -20.02 -8.86
CA TRP A 169 -11.32 -19.61 -9.71
C TRP A 169 -9.99 -19.50 -8.94
N LEU A 170 -10.05 -19.41 -7.61
CA LEU A 170 -8.88 -19.20 -6.77
C LEU A 170 -8.13 -20.51 -6.51
N ASP A 171 -6.80 -20.48 -6.57
CA ASP A 171 -5.98 -21.63 -6.22
C ASP A 171 -6.16 -22.04 -4.74
N PRO A 172 -6.23 -23.35 -4.42
CA PRO A 172 -6.40 -23.81 -3.04
C PRO A 172 -5.35 -23.32 -2.05
N SER A 173 -4.14 -23.01 -2.51
CA SER A 173 -3.06 -22.44 -1.70
C SER A 173 -3.28 -20.97 -1.33
N VAL A 174 -4.23 -20.28 -1.97
CA VAL A 174 -4.47 -18.84 -1.77
C VAL A 174 -5.70 -18.63 -0.89
N ARG A 175 -5.61 -17.67 0.03
CA ARG A 175 -6.70 -17.24 0.89
C ARG A 175 -6.71 -15.72 1.02
N ALA A 176 -7.84 -15.10 0.72
CA ALA A 176 -8.12 -13.72 1.09
C ALA A 176 -8.88 -13.69 2.42
N ILE A 177 -8.46 -12.83 3.34
CA ILE A 177 -9.03 -12.70 4.68
C ILE A 177 -9.29 -11.22 4.96
N ASP A 178 -10.56 -10.93 5.28
CA ASP A 178 -10.94 -9.65 5.86
C ASP A 178 -10.42 -9.56 7.29
N VAL A 179 -9.58 -8.56 7.57
CA VAL A 179 -9.00 -8.31 8.88
C VAL A 179 -9.54 -7.02 9.53
N SER A 180 -10.61 -6.43 9.00
CA SER A 180 -11.20 -5.18 9.51
C SER A 180 -11.54 -5.23 11.00
N SER A 181 -11.96 -6.38 11.53
CA SER A 181 -12.24 -6.56 12.96
C SER A 181 -10.99 -6.51 13.86
N SER A 182 -9.81 -6.78 13.29
CA SER A 182 -8.53 -6.81 14.02
C SER A 182 -7.81 -5.47 14.01
N LEU A 183 -8.13 -4.60 13.05
CA LEU A 183 -7.57 -3.25 12.95
C LEU A 183 -8.39 -2.27 13.81
N GLY A 184 -7.68 -1.46 14.60
CA GLY A 184 -8.28 -0.50 15.52
C GLY A 184 -8.53 0.86 14.87
N GLY A 185 -7.69 1.25 13.91
CA GLY A 185 -7.80 2.51 13.17
C GLY A 185 -8.78 2.48 12.00
N PHE A 186 -8.92 3.65 11.36
CA PHE A 186 -9.56 3.86 10.06
C PHE A 186 -8.61 4.64 9.15
N TYR A 187 -8.78 4.56 7.83
CA TYR A 187 -7.96 5.26 6.84
C TYR A 187 -6.46 4.91 7.01
N VAL A 188 -5.61 5.92 7.20
CA VAL A 188 -4.16 5.77 7.40
C VAL A 188 -3.86 4.98 8.66
N GLY A 189 -4.66 5.13 9.72
CA GLY A 189 -4.49 4.36 10.96
C GLY A 189 -4.69 2.86 10.73
N ALA A 190 -5.71 2.48 9.95
CA ALA A 190 -5.91 1.09 9.54
C ALA A 190 -4.74 0.58 8.69
N HIS A 191 -4.24 1.38 7.74
CA HIS A 191 -3.13 1.01 6.87
C HIS A 191 -1.85 0.70 7.67
N THR A 192 -1.57 1.46 8.73
CA THR A 192 -0.38 1.26 9.58
C THR A 192 -0.57 0.17 10.64
N ASP A 193 -1.81 -0.13 11.03
CA ASP A 193 -2.11 -1.09 12.09
C ASP A 193 -1.65 -2.51 11.74
N TYR A 194 -1.57 -2.88 10.45
CA TYR A 194 -1.14 -4.20 10.01
C TYR A 194 0.17 -4.65 10.65
N ALA A 195 1.16 -3.76 10.79
CA ALA A 195 2.47 -4.10 11.35
C ALA A 195 2.37 -4.51 12.83
N ASN A 196 1.61 -3.74 13.62
CA ASN A 196 1.49 -3.96 15.06
C ASN A 196 0.44 -5.03 15.40
N LYS A 197 -0.56 -5.20 14.55
CA LYS A 197 -1.69 -6.11 14.76
C LYS A 197 -1.52 -7.46 14.05
N PHE A 198 -0.44 -7.65 13.29
CA PHE A 198 -0.23 -8.85 12.46
C PHE A 198 -0.51 -10.14 13.21
N HIS A 199 0.02 -10.28 14.43
CA HIS A 199 -0.12 -11.47 15.26
C HIS A 199 -1.57 -11.81 15.66
N TYR A 200 -2.52 -10.87 15.59
CA TYR A 200 -3.94 -11.14 15.90
C TYR A 200 -4.67 -11.87 14.78
N PHE A 201 -4.30 -11.61 13.51
CA PHE A 201 -4.98 -12.16 12.34
C PHE A 201 -4.10 -13.10 11.50
N ALA A 202 -2.79 -13.05 11.72
CA ALA A 202 -1.86 -14.01 11.18
C ALA A 202 -2.11 -15.36 11.85
N ARG A 203 -2.89 -16.21 11.18
CA ARG A 203 -3.18 -17.56 11.65
C ARG A 203 -1.85 -18.28 11.97
N PRO A 204 -1.65 -18.74 13.22
CA PRO A 204 -0.53 -19.61 13.55
C PRO A 204 -0.69 -20.92 12.80
N PHE A 205 0.45 -21.53 12.51
CA PHE A 205 0.55 -22.78 11.79
C PHE A 205 0.37 -23.95 12.74
#